data_AF-A0AA43KAS1-F1
#
_entry.id   AF-A0AA43KAS1-F1
#
_cell.length_a   1.000
_cell.length_b   1.000
_cell.length_c   1.000
_cell.angle_alpha   90.00
_cell.angle_beta   90.00
_cell.angle_gamma   90.00
#
_symmetry.space_group_name_H-M   'P 1'
#
loop_
_entity.id
_entity.type
_entity.pdbx_description
1 polymer ?
#
loop_
_entity_poly.entity_id
_entity_poly.type
_entity_poly.pdbx_seq_one_letter_code
_entity_poly.pdbx_strand_id
1 'polypeptide(L)'
;MNATEIQTWLINHIAQMMDTDPQTIDIEESLENYGLDSAQAMTLISQLEKQIGYAPSPGLLWHYPNIKSLSQRLAEETPLTPIIDLAKEVTLEPTIDPKYACKMANSTPEHIFLTGGTGFLGAFLIKELLAKTNGFVHCLVRGGSEEEAFNKLQQNLTKYHVWEPSYSKRLMAIPGDLARPQLGLSNTEFEELSEKIDVIYHSAALLNYVYPYLALKPANVLGTAEILRLACQVKIKPVHYVSSVAVFESSAYAGQLVEEQDSFDHWEGIHLGYSQTKWVAEKLVKLAASRGLPVTIHRPPLIAGDSQTGVSNSHDFINIMVKGCLEMRCFPEIEYFLDMSPVNYVSKAIVYLSQQTNSLGKAFHLQHPNPIPLSDLVGWVQELGYSVRLVSYSQWQEELNQHLSSPDHPLYRLRPFLLQRWSEEQVTIPDLYLQSRRPIISCQQTLKALANSSISCPSLDATLLSNYASYLLSTGFLTPA
;
A
#
# COMPACT_ATOMS: atom_id res chain seq x y z
N MET A 1 20.12 18.16 -23.53
CA MET A 1 20.52 19.20 -22.57
C MET A 1 21.60 18.63 -21.66
N ASN A 2 22.58 19.44 -21.25
CA ASN A 2 23.56 19.03 -20.24
C ASN A 2 23.01 19.17 -18.81
N ALA A 3 23.68 18.59 -17.81
CA ALA A 3 23.21 18.58 -16.42
C ALA A 3 22.94 19.99 -15.87
N THR A 4 23.80 20.95 -16.18
CA THR A 4 23.64 22.33 -15.71
C THR A 4 22.39 23.00 -16.30
N GLU A 5 22.12 22.80 -17.60
CA GLU A 5 20.91 23.30 -18.26
C GLU A 5 19.63 22.70 -17.65
N ILE A 6 19.65 21.40 -17.36
CA ILE A 6 18.52 20.69 -16.73
C ILE A 6 18.32 21.19 -15.30
N GLN A 7 19.41 21.37 -14.55
CA GLN A 7 19.39 21.90 -13.18
C GLN A 7 18.76 23.30 -13.15
N THR A 8 19.20 24.21 -14.03
CA THR A 8 18.62 25.56 -14.14
C THR A 8 17.14 25.52 -14.51
N TRP A 9 16.76 24.64 -15.44
CA TRP A 9 15.36 24.47 -15.82
C TRP A 9 14.48 24.03 -14.66
N LEU A 10 14.94 23.01 -13.91
CA LEU A 10 14.24 22.47 -12.74
C LEU A 10 14.10 23.52 -11.63
N ILE A 11 15.17 24.26 -11.32
CA ILE A 11 15.13 25.36 -10.34
C ILE A 11 14.04 26.37 -10.71
N ASN A 12 14.03 26.84 -11.96
CA ASN A 12 13.07 27.84 -12.41
C ASN A 12 11.61 27.33 -12.37
N HIS A 13 11.38 26.08 -12.77
CA HIS A 13 10.03 25.51 -12.76
C HIS A 13 9.54 25.24 -11.34
N ILE A 14 10.38 24.71 -10.46
CA ILE A 14 10.01 24.46 -9.06
C ILE A 14 9.73 25.78 -8.34
N ALA A 15 10.58 26.80 -8.54
CA ALA A 15 10.37 28.13 -7.99
C ALA A 15 9.04 28.75 -8.48
N GLN A 16 8.70 28.58 -9.76
CA GLN A 16 7.43 29.03 -10.31
C GLN A 16 6.23 28.27 -9.71
N MET A 17 6.34 26.96 -9.53
CA MET A 17 5.28 26.14 -8.94
C MET A 17 5.03 26.49 -7.47
N MET A 18 6.07 26.92 -6.76
CA MET A 18 6.02 27.31 -5.35
C MET A 18 5.74 28.78 -5.10
N ASP A 19 5.73 29.62 -6.14
CA ASP A 19 5.67 31.08 -6.02
C ASP A 19 6.83 31.65 -5.16
N THR A 20 8.05 31.14 -5.38
CA THR A 20 9.28 31.56 -4.67
C THR A 20 10.37 32.04 -5.62
N ASP A 21 11.41 32.68 -5.09
CA ASP A 21 12.58 33.09 -5.88
C ASP A 21 13.44 31.86 -6.26
N PRO A 22 13.84 31.70 -7.54
CA PRO A 22 14.79 30.66 -7.96
C PRO A 22 16.07 30.57 -7.13
N GLN A 23 16.54 31.68 -6.57
CA GLN A 23 17.76 31.72 -5.74
C GLN A 23 17.58 31.06 -4.37
N THR A 24 16.35 30.87 -3.90
CA THR A 24 16.07 30.23 -2.61
C THR A 24 15.93 28.71 -2.71
N ILE A 25 15.97 28.15 -3.92
CA ILE A 25 15.90 26.72 -4.16
C ILE A 25 17.28 26.09 -3.91
N ASP A 26 17.34 25.20 -2.92
CA ASP A 26 18.50 24.36 -2.64
C ASP A 26 18.44 23.11 -3.54
N ILE A 27 19.54 22.88 -4.25
CA ILE A 27 19.65 21.78 -5.22
C ILE A 27 19.91 20.43 -4.56
N GLU A 28 20.28 20.40 -3.27
CA GLU A 28 20.51 19.18 -2.50
C GLU A 28 19.31 18.78 -1.64
N GLU A 29 18.38 19.72 -1.41
CA GLU A 29 17.13 19.52 -0.69
C GLU A 29 16.19 18.54 -1.42
N SER A 30 15.40 17.80 -0.64
CA SER A 30 14.48 16.83 -1.21
C SER A 30 13.34 17.53 -1.96
N LEU A 31 13.05 17.06 -3.17
CA LEU A 31 11.92 17.53 -3.98
C LEU A 31 10.57 17.44 -3.23
N GLU A 32 10.42 16.48 -2.31
CA GLU A 32 9.20 16.34 -1.49
C GLU A 32 9.02 17.52 -0.53
N ASN A 33 10.10 18.12 -0.03
CA ASN A 33 10.05 19.27 0.88
C ASN A 33 9.63 20.57 0.16
N TYR A 34 9.74 20.58 -1.17
CA TYR A 34 9.17 21.60 -2.04
C TYR A 34 7.68 21.39 -2.34
N GLY A 35 7.04 20.44 -1.65
CA GLY A 35 5.61 20.18 -1.76
C GLY A 35 5.19 19.49 -3.06
N LEU A 36 6.15 19.00 -3.85
CA LEU A 36 5.89 18.25 -5.09
C LEU A 36 5.17 16.93 -4.77
N ASP A 37 3.86 16.91 -5.00
CA ASP A 37 3.08 15.68 -4.97
C ASP A 37 3.25 14.87 -6.26
N SER A 38 2.71 13.65 -6.30
CA SER A 38 2.83 12.79 -7.48
C SER A 38 2.24 13.40 -8.77
N ALA A 39 1.25 14.32 -8.68
CA ALA A 39 0.63 14.95 -9.84
C ALA A 39 1.47 16.10 -10.39
N GLN A 40 1.99 16.94 -9.51
CA GLN A 40 2.92 18.02 -9.85
C GLN A 40 4.21 17.46 -10.44
N ALA A 41 4.71 16.38 -9.85
CA ALA A 41 5.93 15.73 -10.30
C ALA A 41 5.74 15.01 -11.67
N MET A 42 4.56 14.46 -11.96
CA MET A 42 4.20 13.99 -13.32
C MET A 42 4.12 15.14 -14.32
N THR A 43 3.53 16.27 -13.93
CA THR A 43 3.47 17.48 -14.76
C THR A 43 4.88 17.98 -15.09
N LEU A 44 5.76 18.05 -14.08
CA LEU A 44 7.16 18.45 -14.22
C LEU A 44 7.89 17.54 -15.21
N ILE A 45 7.75 16.21 -15.08
CA ILE A 45 8.35 15.24 -15.99
C ILE A 45 7.81 15.38 -17.42
N SER A 46 6.50 15.58 -17.60
CA SER A 46 5.90 15.76 -18.93
C SER A 46 6.34 17.06 -19.60
N GLN A 47 6.57 18.12 -18.83
CA GLN A 47 7.14 19.36 -19.35
C GLN A 47 8.63 19.21 -19.69
N LEU A 48 9.36 18.47 -18.86
CA LEU A 48 10.78 18.19 -19.06
C LEU A 48 11.03 17.31 -20.28
N GLU A 49 10.15 16.33 -20.56
CA GLU A 49 10.16 15.51 -21.78
C GLU A 49 10.25 16.37 -23.05
N LYS A 50 9.48 17.47 -23.11
CA LYS A 50 9.48 18.40 -24.25
C LYS A 50 10.83 19.12 -24.42
N GLN A 51 11.61 19.25 -23.35
CA GLN A 51 12.88 19.99 -23.33
C GLN A 51 14.08 19.09 -23.61
N ILE A 52 14.08 17.87 -23.05
CA ILE A 52 15.21 16.94 -23.18
C ILE A 52 15.09 16.02 -24.40
N GLY A 53 13.93 15.97 -25.06
CA GLY A 53 13.74 15.27 -26.33
C GLY A 53 13.53 13.75 -26.21
N TYR A 54 13.40 13.24 -24.98
CA TYR A 54 13.02 11.86 -24.68
C TYR A 54 12.05 11.85 -23.49
N ALA A 55 11.30 10.77 -23.30
CA ALA A 55 10.36 10.62 -22.19
C ALA A 55 11.09 10.05 -20.95
N PRO A 56 11.49 10.87 -19.96
CA PRO A 56 12.13 10.34 -18.76
C PRO A 56 11.11 9.53 -17.96
N SER A 57 11.53 8.39 -17.42
CA SER A 57 10.70 7.61 -16.51
C SER A 57 10.28 8.50 -15.35
N PRO A 58 8.98 8.66 -15.06
CA PRO A 58 8.55 9.53 -13.97
C PRO A 58 9.19 9.17 -12.65
N GLY A 59 9.38 7.88 -12.35
CA GLY A 59 10.09 7.44 -11.15
C GLY A 59 11.51 8.02 -10.96
N LEU A 60 12.12 8.67 -11.95
CA LEU A 60 13.44 9.32 -11.81
C LEU A 60 13.46 10.41 -10.75
N LEU A 61 12.40 11.23 -10.57
CA LEU A 61 12.40 12.25 -9.51
C LEU A 61 12.50 11.64 -8.09
N TRP A 62 12.21 10.35 -7.96
CA TRP A 62 12.18 9.62 -6.70
C TRP A 62 13.40 8.72 -6.50
N HIS A 63 14.02 8.27 -7.59
CA HIS A 63 15.35 7.64 -7.52
C HIS A 63 16.44 8.68 -7.25
N TYR A 64 16.24 9.91 -7.71
CA TYR A 64 17.16 11.03 -7.60
C TYR A 64 16.43 12.19 -6.91
N PRO A 65 16.30 12.14 -5.57
CA PRO A 65 15.32 12.91 -4.82
C PRO A 65 15.63 14.41 -4.71
N ASN A 66 16.70 14.91 -5.35
CA ASN A 66 17.07 16.32 -5.36
C ASN A 66 17.51 16.76 -6.77
N ILE A 67 17.47 18.07 -7.00
CA ILE A 67 17.72 18.67 -8.33
C ILE A 67 19.12 18.29 -8.85
N LYS A 68 20.13 18.27 -7.97
CA LYS A 68 21.51 17.94 -8.34
C LYS A 68 21.64 16.52 -8.88
N SER A 69 21.17 15.52 -8.13
CA SER A 69 21.27 14.11 -8.54
C SER A 69 20.39 13.81 -9.76
N LEU A 70 19.22 14.44 -9.84
CA LEU A 70 18.28 14.26 -10.95
C LEU A 70 18.82 14.84 -12.26
N SER A 71 19.33 16.08 -12.22
CA SER A 71 19.86 16.75 -13.40
C SER A 71 21.10 16.05 -13.97
N GLN A 72 21.98 15.56 -13.10
CA GLN A 72 23.10 14.69 -13.48
C GLN A 72 22.60 13.44 -14.18
N ARG A 73 21.62 12.75 -13.60
CA ARG A 73 21.08 11.52 -14.19
C ARG A 73 20.46 11.74 -15.56
N LEU A 74 19.65 12.78 -15.69
CA LEU A 74 18.95 13.08 -16.95
C LEU A 74 19.92 13.50 -18.07
N ALA A 75 21.13 13.92 -17.73
CA ALA A 75 22.17 14.26 -18.69
C ALA A 75 22.98 13.05 -19.20
N GLU A 76 22.92 11.90 -18.52
CA GLU A 76 23.74 10.72 -18.84
C GLU A 76 23.22 9.87 -20.02
N GLU A 77 22.21 10.33 -20.77
CA GLU A 77 21.62 9.71 -21.98
C GLU A 77 21.23 8.21 -21.91
N THR A 78 21.36 7.56 -20.76
CA THR A 78 21.14 6.12 -20.60
C THR A 78 19.99 5.86 -19.64
N PRO A 79 18.77 5.51 -20.11
CA PRO A 79 17.63 5.24 -19.25
C PRO A 79 17.77 3.87 -18.59
N LEU A 80 18.53 3.80 -17.49
CA LEU A 80 18.56 2.62 -16.62
C LEU A 80 17.94 3.01 -15.27
N THR A 81 16.77 2.45 -14.99
CA THR A 81 16.30 2.35 -13.61
C THR A 81 17.26 1.39 -12.89
N PRO A 82 17.94 1.80 -11.81
CA PRO A 82 18.86 0.90 -11.13
C PRO A 82 18.09 -0.35 -10.66
N ILE A 83 18.55 -1.52 -11.07
CA ILE A 83 18.01 -2.80 -10.58
C ILE A 83 18.52 -2.97 -9.15
N ILE A 84 17.59 -2.97 -8.20
CA ILE A 84 17.90 -3.13 -6.78
C ILE A 84 17.96 -4.63 -6.49
N ASP A 85 19.09 -5.05 -5.92
CA ASP A 85 19.27 -6.39 -5.38
C ASP A 85 18.52 -6.48 -4.04
N LEU A 86 17.27 -6.96 -4.09
CA LEU A 86 16.41 -6.99 -2.90
C LEU A 86 16.97 -7.91 -1.81
N ALA A 87 17.76 -8.93 -2.16
CA ALA A 87 18.37 -9.81 -1.16
C ALA A 87 19.35 -9.06 -0.26
N LYS A 88 20.10 -8.07 -0.79
CA LYS A 88 21.00 -7.22 0.01
C LYS A 88 20.26 -6.26 0.93
N GLU A 89 19.03 -5.91 0.58
CA GLU A 89 18.17 -5.05 1.39
C GLU A 89 17.57 -5.78 2.60
N VAL A 90 17.60 -7.12 2.61
CA VAL A 90 17.17 -7.95 3.76
C VAL A 90 18.26 -7.97 4.83
N THR A 91 18.43 -6.84 5.52
CA THR A 91 19.35 -6.72 6.66
C THR A 91 18.59 -6.22 7.88
N LEU A 92 18.50 -7.08 8.91
CA LEU A 92 17.93 -6.71 10.21
C LEU A 92 19.05 -6.54 11.23
N GLU A 93 19.13 -5.35 11.85
CA GLU A 93 20.15 -5.04 12.84
C GLU A 93 20.27 -6.13 13.92
N PRO A 94 21.48 -6.53 14.32
CA PRO A 94 21.67 -7.57 15.35
C PRO A 94 21.08 -7.21 16.72
N THR A 95 20.87 -5.92 17.00
CA THR A 95 20.27 -5.43 18.24
C THR A 95 18.77 -5.66 18.30
N ILE A 96 18.10 -5.86 17.16
CA ILE A 96 16.69 -6.25 17.08
C ILE A 96 16.61 -7.75 17.37
N ASP A 97 16.68 -8.08 18.65
CA ASP A 97 16.80 -9.43 19.15
C ASP A 97 15.91 -9.62 20.39
N PRO A 98 14.99 -10.59 20.40
CA PRO A 98 14.07 -10.82 21.51
C PRO A 98 14.80 -11.47 22.71
N LYS A 99 15.55 -10.67 23.47
CA LYS A 99 16.39 -11.12 24.60
C LYS A 99 15.61 -11.58 25.84
N TYR A 100 14.37 -11.12 25.99
CA TYR A 100 13.55 -11.39 27.17
C TYR A 100 12.71 -12.65 26.94
N ALA A 101 12.30 -13.37 28.00
CA ALA A 101 11.34 -14.44 27.82
C ALA A 101 9.97 -13.86 27.42
N CYS A 102 9.37 -14.38 26.35
CA CYS A 102 8.01 -13.99 26.00
C CYS A 102 7.04 -14.56 27.04
N LYS A 103 6.60 -13.72 27.96
CA LYS A 103 5.45 -14.04 28.80
C LYS A 103 4.21 -13.87 27.93
N MET A 104 3.91 -14.90 27.11
CA MET A 104 2.57 -15.08 26.55
C MET A 104 1.63 -15.40 27.71
N ALA A 105 1.32 -14.40 28.54
CA ALA A 105 0.30 -14.55 29.55
C ALA A 105 -1.03 -14.73 28.81
N ASN A 106 -1.85 -15.66 29.26
CA ASN A 106 -3.24 -15.88 28.80
C ASN A 106 -4.16 -14.67 29.08
N SER A 107 -3.61 -13.46 29.20
CA SER A 107 -4.29 -12.21 29.47
C SER A 107 -4.61 -11.49 28.17
N THR A 108 -5.82 -10.95 28.09
CA THR A 108 -6.20 -10.00 27.05
C THR A 108 -5.29 -8.77 27.09
N PRO A 109 -4.76 -8.29 25.94
CA PRO A 109 -3.85 -7.14 25.92
C PRO A 109 -4.54 -5.88 26.42
N GLU A 110 -3.89 -5.16 27.35
CA GLU A 110 -4.40 -3.89 27.87
C GLU A 110 -3.98 -2.73 26.96
N HIS A 111 -2.79 -2.82 26.37
CA HIS A 111 -2.22 -1.79 25.50
C HIS A 111 -1.86 -2.35 24.12
N ILE A 112 -2.62 -1.93 23.11
CA ILE A 112 -2.47 -2.36 21.71
C ILE A 112 -1.85 -1.20 20.93
N PHE A 113 -0.73 -1.43 20.25
CA PHE A 113 -0.16 -0.44 19.34
C PHE A 113 -0.57 -0.72 17.90
N LEU A 114 -1.11 0.27 17.22
CA LEU A 114 -1.53 0.19 15.82
C LEU A 114 -0.78 1.24 15.00
N THR A 115 -0.21 0.81 13.88
CA THR A 115 0.22 1.73 12.83
C THR A 115 -0.78 1.71 11.68
N GLY A 116 -0.95 2.86 11.02
CA GLY A 116 -1.80 2.97 9.83
C GLY A 116 -3.26 3.25 10.16
N GLY A 117 -3.57 3.71 11.38
CA GLY A 117 -4.94 4.06 11.81
C GLY A 117 -5.61 5.17 10.99
N THR A 118 -4.83 5.98 10.28
CA THR A 118 -5.30 7.00 9.33
C THR A 118 -5.50 6.47 7.90
N GLY A 119 -5.27 5.18 7.65
CA GLY A 119 -5.54 4.51 6.38
C GLY A 119 -6.93 3.84 6.35
N PHE A 120 -7.29 3.28 5.18
CA PHE A 120 -8.56 2.60 4.98
C PHE A 120 -8.70 1.34 5.85
N LEU A 121 -7.82 0.36 5.70
CA LEU A 121 -7.83 -0.84 6.54
C LEU A 121 -7.68 -0.51 8.03
N GLY A 122 -6.84 0.49 8.36
CA GLY A 122 -6.63 0.93 9.74
C GLY A 122 -7.89 1.41 10.44
N ALA A 123 -8.79 2.13 9.74
CA ALA A 123 -10.07 2.55 10.31
C ALA A 123 -10.94 1.35 10.74
N PHE A 124 -10.99 0.30 9.90
CA PHE A 124 -11.73 -0.92 10.19
C PHE A 124 -11.03 -1.82 11.23
N LEU A 125 -9.70 -1.78 11.31
CA LEU A 125 -8.96 -2.42 12.41
C LEU A 125 -9.24 -1.73 13.74
N ILE A 126 -9.27 -0.39 13.79
CA ILE A 126 -9.64 0.33 15.03
C ILE A 126 -11.05 -0.05 15.47
N LYS A 127 -12.03 -0.03 14.55
CA LYS A 127 -13.41 -0.47 14.82
C LYS A 127 -13.44 -1.87 15.42
N GLU A 128 -12.76 -2.83 14.79
CA GLU A 128 -12.79 -4.23 15.21
C GLU A 128 -12.02 -4.45 16.53
N LEU A 129 -10.85 -3.85 16.72
CA LEU A 129 -10.07 -3.92 17.96
C LEU A 129 -10.84 -3.35 19.14
N LEU A 130 -11.48 -2.19 18.96
CA LEU A 130 -12.31 -1.58 20.00
C LEU A 130 -13.58 -2.41 20.26
N ALA A 131 -14.14 -3.11 19.27
CA ALA A 131 -15.31 -3.96 19.47
C ALA A 131 -14.98 -5.31 20.14
N LYS A 132 -13.80 -5.87 19.89
CA LYS A 132 -13.41 -7.23 20.32
C LYS A 132 -12.48 -7.27 21.53
N THR A 133 -11.96 -6.12 21.97
CA THR A 133 -11.04 -6.04 23.10
C THR A 133 -11.44 -4.92 24.06
N ASN A 134 -11.02 -5.05 25.31
CA ASN A 134 -11.16 -4.00 26.33
C ASN A 134 -9.93 -3.09 26.41
N GLY A 135 -8.89 -3.35 25.60
CA GLY A 135 -7.63 -2.61 25.63
C GLY A 135 -7.74 -1.20 25.05
N PHE A 136 -6.73 -0.40 25.38
CA PHE A 136 -6.46 0.90 24.79
C PHE A 136 -5.71 0.72 23.47
N VAL A 137 -6.18 1.36 22.41
CA VAL A 137 -5.57 1.33 21.08
C VAL A 137 -4.75 2.61 20.89
N HIS A 138 -3.43 2.45 20.87
CA HIS A 138 -2.43 3.51 20.69
C HIS A 138 -2.05 3.56 19.21
N CYS A 139 -2.46 4.61 18.51
CA CYS A 139 -2.25 4.76 17.08
C CYS A 139 -1.11 5.72 16.77
N LEU A 140 -0.08 5.26 16.07
CA LEU A 140 0.96 6.14 15.52
C LEU A 140 0.38 6.99 14.38
N VAL A 141 0.49 8.30 14.49
CA VAL A 141 -0.08 9.26 13.54
C VAL A 141 0.87 10.44 13.34
N ARG A 142 1.09 10.82 12.07
CA ARG A 142 1.85 12.03 11.74
C ARG A 142 1.09 13.28 12.19
N GLY A 143 1.70 14.11 13.02
CA GLY A 143 1.14 15.37 13.52
C GLY A 143 2.10 16.07 14.47
N GLY A 144 1.88 17.36 14.73
CA GLY A 144 2.70 18.16 15.65
C GLY A 144 2.27 18.05 17.12
N SER A 145 1.06 17.57 17.40
CA SER A 145 0.52 17.37 18.75
C SER A 145 -0.43 16.17 18.83
N GLU A 146 -0.66 15.67 20.05
CA GLU A 146 -1.62 14.58 20.30
C GLU A 146 -3.04 14.92 19.84
N GLU A 147 -3.47 16.17 20.04
CA GLU A 147 -4.79 16.65 19.63
C GLU A 147 -4.94 16.64 18.11
N GLU A 148 -3.95 17.16 17.37
CA GLU A 148 -3.96 17.13 15.90
C GLU A 148 -3.98 15.69 15.38
N ALA A 149 -3.14 14.83 15.98
CA ALA A 149 -3.06 13.42 15.66
C ALA A 149 -4.38 12.68 15.91
N PHE A 150 -5.05 12.96 17.04
CA PHE A 150 -6.35 12.38 17.36
C PHE A 150 -7.45 12.87 16.41
N ASN A 151 -7.46 14.16 16.08
CA ASN A 151 -8.40 14.73 15.12
C ASN A 151 -8.29 14.06 13.75
N LYS A 152 -7.07 13.74 13.28
CA LYS A 152 -6.88 12.98 12.04
C LYS A 152 -7.48 11.57 12.10
N LEU A 153 -7.35 10.88 13.23
CA LEU A 153 -7.99 9.57 13.42
C LEU A 153 -9.52 9.71 13.39
N GLN A 154 -10.07 10.63 14.17
CA GLN A 154 -11.50 10.86 14.24
C GLN A 154 -12.08 11.21 12.87
N GLN A 155 -11.43 12.10 12.11
CA GLN A 155 -11.81 12.45 10.74
C GLN A 155 -11.77 11.24 9.82
N ASN A 156 -10.72 10.42 9.89
CA ASN A 156 -10.61 9.21 9.07
C ASN A 156 -11.71 8.19 9.38
N LEU A 157 -11.99 7.94 10.66
CA LEU A 157 -13.05 7.03 11.08
C LEU A 157 -14.44 7.57 10.70
N THR A 158 -14.65 8.87 10.81
CA THR A 158 -15.90 9.53 10.38
C THR A 158 -16.10 9.42 8.88
N LYS A 159 -15.04 9.68 8.09
CA LYS A 159 -15.03 9.53 6.63
C LYS A 159 -15.48 8.14 6.19
N TYR A 160 -15.09 7.10 6.92
CA TYR A 160 -15.46 5.72 6.61
C TYR A 160 -16.69 5.21 7.39
N HIS A 161 -17.46 6.09 8.02
CA HIS A 161 -18.69 5.76 8.76
C HIS A 161 -18.47 4.71 9.87
N VAL A 162 -17.30 4.74 10.52
CA VAL A 162 -16.93 3.82 11.60
C VAL A 162 -16.60 4.52 12.92
N TRP A 163 -16.73 5.84 13.00
CA TRP A 163 -16.53 6.58 14.25
C TRP A 163 -17.71 6.39 15.22
N GLU A 164 -17.38 6.14 16.48
CA GLU A 164 -18.32 6.14 17.59
C GLU A 164 -17.78 7.04 18.71
N PRO A 165 -18.57 7.95 19.31
CA PRO A 165 -18.08 8.84 20.38
C PRO A 165 -17.45 8.10 21.56
N SER A 166 -17.91 6.87 21.83
CA SER A 166 -17.37 6.01 22.89
C SER A 166 -15.91 5.61 22.68
N TYR A 167 -15.39 5.67 21.45
CA TYR A 167 -14.01 5.32 21.11
C TYR A 167 -12.99 6.26 21.74
N SER A 168 -13.35 7.54 21.96
CA SER A 168 -12.52 8.53 22.65
C SER A 168 -11.96 8.09 24.01
N LYS A 169 -12.62 7.12 24.68
CA LYS A 169 -12.18 6.60 25.98
C LYS A 169 -10.99 5.64 25.89
N ARG A 170 -10.75 5.04 24.71
CA ARG A 170 -9.77 3.97 24.53
C ARG A 170 -8.85 4.15 23.32
N LEU A 171 -9.21 5.00 22.37
CA LEU A 171 -8.37 5.37 21.24
C LEU A 171 -7.44 6.50 21.66
N MET A 172 -6.13 6.28 21.54
CA MET A 172 -5.08 7.24 21.87
C MET A 172 -4.26 7.50 20.61
N ALA A 173 -3.90 8.76 20.37
CA ALA A 173 -3.05 9.13 19.24
C ALA A 173 -1.62 9.41 19.74
N ILE A 174 -0.63 8.86 19.04
CA ILE A 174 0.79 9.06 19.32
C ILE A 174 1.37 9.83 18.13
N PRO A 175 1.71 11.12 18.31
CA PRO A 175 2.41 11.92 17.30
C PRO A 175 3.75 11.27 16.97
N GLY A 176 3.93 10.87 15.72
CA GLY A 176 5.16 10.25 15.26
C GLY A 176 5.14 9.93 13.79
N ASP A 177 6.27 9.46 13.27
CA ASP A 177 6.46 9.16 11.87
C ASP A 177 7.18 7.81 11.72
N LEU A 178 6.49 6.88 11.07
CA LEU A 178 7.00 5.55 10.77
C LEU A 178 8.29 5.59 9.93
N ALA A 179 8.49 6.61 9.11
CA ALA A 179 9.68 6.75 8.26
C ALA A 179 10.91 7.26 9.02
N ARG A 180 10.77 7.65 10.30
CA ARG A 180 11.86 8.18 11.13
C ARG A 180 12.38 7.12 12.10
N PRO A 181 13.67 7.19 12.50
CA PRO A 181 14.21 6.38 13.59
C PRO A 181 13.33 6.49 14.83
N GLN A 182 13.17 5.38 15.56
CA GLN A 182 12.32 5.29 16.76
C GLN A 182 10.90 5.83 16.53
N LEU A 183 10.38 5.66 15.31
CA LEU A 183 9.04 6.13 14.91
C LEU A 183 8.88 7.65 15.05
N GLY A 184 9.97 8.41 15.00
CA GLY A 184 9.99 9.86 15.18
C GLY A 184 9.81 10.33 16.63
N LEU A 185 9.88 9.41 17.59
CA LEU A 185 9.80 9.70 19.03
C LEU A 185 11.18 10.02 19.60
N SER A 186 11.23 10.72 20.72
CA SER A 186 12.44 10.81 21.53
C SER A 186 12.79 9.45 22.15
N ASN A 187 14.04 9.29 22.59
CA ASN A 187 14.49 8.08 23.27
C ASN A 187 13.61 7.73 24.49
N THR A 188 13.25 8.74 25.28
CA THR A 188 12.41 8.56 26.48
C THR A 188 11.00 8.11 26.10
N GLU A 189 10.36 8.77 25.14
CA GLU A 189 9.00 8.40 24.68
C GLU A 189 8.98 6.99 24.06
N PHE A 190 10.01 6.63 23.30
CA PHE A 190 10.13 5.29 22.71
C PHE A 190 10.32 4.22 23.78
N GLU A 191 11.13 4.49 24.81
CA GLU A 191 11.31 3.60 25.95
C GLU A 191 10.00 3.43 26.73
N GLU A 192 9.33 4.51 27.12
CA GLU A 192 8.02 4.49 27.81
C GLU A 192 6.96 3.72 26.99
N LEU A 193 6.91 3.93 25.67
CA LEU A 193 6.05 3.17 24.78
C LEU A 193 6.38 1.68 24.82
N SER A 194 7.67 1.33 24.83
CA SER A 194 8.13 -0.06 24.85
C SER A 194 7.79 -0.79 26.15
N GLU A 195 7.71 -0.10 27.29
CA GLU A 195 7.28 -0.68 28.56
C GLU A 195 5.76 -0.92 28.58
N LYS A 196 5.01 0.00 27.97
CA LYS A 196 3.55 0.04 28.00
C LYS A 196 2.90 -0.98 27.06
N ILE A 197 3.30 -1.02 25.79
CA ILE A 197 2.59 -1.79 24.75
C ILE A 197 2.74 -3.30 24.93
N ASP A 198 1.64 -4.05 24.82
CA ASP A 198 1.61 -5.50 24.95
C ASP A 198 1.63 -6.24 23.60
N VAL A 199 1.00 -5.67 22.58
CA VAL A 199 0.87 -6.28 21.24
C VAL A 199 0.88 -5.20 20.17
N ILE A 200 1.45 -5.51 19.01
CA ILE A 200 1.57 -4.58 17.87
C ILE A 200 0.80 -5.11 16.66
N TYR A 201 -0.02 -4.24 16.06
CA TYR A 201 -0.60 -4.41 14.73
C TYR A 201 0.09 -3.45 13.78
N HIS A 202 0.93 -3.98 12.90
CA HIS A 202 1.64 -3.19 11.91
C HIS A 202 0.91 -3.22 10.58
N SER A 203 0.03 -2.24 10.36
CA SER A 203 -0.75 -2.09 9.12
C SER A 203 -0.35 -0.90 8.26
N ALA A 204 0.50 0.00 8.75
CA ALA A 204 0.98 1.13 7.96
C ALA A 204 1.91 0.68 6.83
N ALA A 205 1.63 1.17 5.63
CA ALA A 205 2.55 1.17 4.51
C ALA A 205 2.21 2.38 3.63
N LEU A 206 3.23 3.00 3.04
CA LEU A 206 3.07 3.89 1.92
C LEU A 206 2.85 3.04 0.66
N LEU A 207 1.60 3.03 0.19
CA LEU A 207 1.20 2.37 -1.05
C LEU A 207 1.11 3.41 -2.16
N ASN A 208 1.96 3.25 -3.17
CA ASN A 208 1.95 4.08 -4.37
C ASN A 208 2.37 3.21 -5.56
N TYR A 209 1.57 3.26 -6.64
CA TYR A 209 1.75 2.40 -7.82
C TYR A 209 2.83 2.89 -8.79
N VAL A 210 3.40 4.08 -8.54
CA VAL A 210 4.39 4.73 -9.40
C VAL A 210 5.73 4.86 -8.69
N TYR A 211 5.73 5.01 -7.37
CA TYR A 211 6.95 5.27 -6.62
C TYR A 211 7.90 4.07 -6.66
N PRO A 212 9.20 4.31 -6.84
CA PRO A 212 10.19 3.27 -6.77
C PRO A 212 10.44 2.82 -5.34
N TYR A 213 11.08 1.66 -5.20
CA TYR A 213 11.44 1.08 -3.91
C TYR A 213 12.15 2.08 -2.98
N LEU A 214 13.13 2.86 -3.48
CA LEU A 214 13.90 3.78 -2.64
C LEU A 214 13.04 4.85 -1.95
N ALA A 215 12.01 5.36 -2.62
CA ALA A 215 11.08 6.33 -2.03
C ALA A 215 10.13 5.70 -1.01
N LEU A 216 9.81 4.40 -1.18
CA LEU A 216 8.93 3.67 -0.28
C LEU A 216 9.67 3.01 0.89
N LYS A 217 10.98 2.78 0.75
CA LYS A 217 11.85 2.09 1.72
C LYS A 217 11.80 2.71 3.13
N PRO A 218 11.86 4.04 3.33
CA PRO A 218 11.83 4.62 4.67
C PRO A 218 10.60 4.19 5.48
N ALA A 219 9.41 4.32 4.90
CA ALA A 219 8.18 3.97 5.59
C ALA A 219 7.95 2.45 5.65
N ASN A 220 8.17 1.73 4.54
CA ASN A 220 7.73 0.34 4.41
C ASN A 220 8.75 -0.67 4.92
N VAL A 221 10.05 -0.38 4.82
CA VAL A 221 11.13 -1.32 5.19
C VAL A 221 11.76 -0.89 6.51
N LEU A 222 12.29 0.34 6.57
CA LEU A 222 12.93 0.85 7.78
C LEU A 222 11.91 1.05 8.90
N GLY A 223 10.72 1.54 8.58
CA GLY A 223 9.61 1.61 9.51
C GLY A 223 9.22 0.24 10.09
N THR A 224 9.19 -0.81 9.26
CA THR A 224 8.98 -2.19 9.77
C THR A 224 10.12 -2.60 10.71
N ALA A 225 11.38 -2.27 10.41
CA ALA A 225 12.50 -2.56 11.30
C ALA A 225 12.36 -1.85 12.67
N GLU A 226 11.92 -0.58 12.68
CA GLU A 226 11.66 0.16 13.92
C GLU A 226 10.50 -0.44 14.74
N ILE A 227 9.48 -0.99 14.07
CA ILE A 227 8.42 -1.76 14.74
C ILE A 227 8.98 -3.04 15.38
N LEU A 228 9.83 -3.77 14.68
CA LEU A 228 10.48 -4.97 15.23
C LEU A 228 11.40 -4.60 16.40
N ARG A 229 12.08 -3.43 16.34
CA ARG A 229 12.86 -2.88 17.45
C ARG A 229 11.99 -2.61 18.66
N LEU A 230 10.86 -1.90 18.49
CA LEU A 230 9.88 -1.68 19.55
C LEU A 230 9.39 -3.01 20.15
N ALA A 231 9.15 -4.01 19.29
CA ALA A 231 8.66 -5.33 19.70
C ALA A 231 9.65 -6.10 20.59
N CYS A 232 10.95 -5.85 20.45
CA CYS A 232 12.02 -6.50 21.23
C CYS A 232 12.46 -5.68 22.46
N GLN A 233 12.21 -4.36 22.45
CA GLN A 233 12.65 -3.43 23.49
C GLN A 233 11.87 -3.60 24.81
N VAL A 234 12.59 -3.66 25.94
CA VAL A 234 12.11 -3.85 27.33
C VAL A 234 11.34 -5.17 27.59
N LYS A 235 10.30 -5.46 26.81
CA LYS A 235 9.52 -6.70 26.86
C LYS A 235 9.14 -7.14 25.44
N ILE A 236 9.03 -8.45 25.23
CA ILE A 236 8.58 -9.01 23.94
C ILE A 236 7.10 -8.69 23.73
N LYS A 237 6.79 -8.20 22.52
CA LYS A 237 5.43 -7.88 22.07
C LYS A 237 5.13 -8.70 20.81
N PRO A 238 4.08 -9.54 20.78
CA PRO A 238 3.68 -10.19 19.54
C PRO A 238 3.38 -9.16 18.45
N VAL A 239 3.76 -9.47 17.21
CA VAL A 239 3.57 -8.60 16.05
C VAL A 239 2.63 -9.24 15.04
N HIS A 240 1.49 -8.60 14.81
CA HIS A 240 0.59 -8.90 13.71
C HIS A 240 0.93 -7.99 12.53
N TYR A 241 1.68 -8.52 11.56
CA TYR A 241 2.15 -7.79 10.40
C TYR A 241 1.19 -7.92 9.23
N VAL A 242 0.65 -6.79 8.75
CA VAL A 242 -0.14 -6.77 7.52
C VAL A 242 0.83 -6.62 6.34
N SER A 243 1.07 -7.74 5.66
CA SER A 243 1.83 -7.85 4.42
C SER A 243 0.91 -7.63 3.20
N SER A 244 1.17 -8.32 2.09
CA SER A 244 0.33 -8.39 0.90
C SER A 244 0.66 -9.67 0.12
N VAL A 245 -0.29 -10.21 -0.64
CA VAL A 245 0.00 -11.28 -1.61
C VAL A 245 0.97 -10.83 -2.71
N ALA A 246 1.22 -9.53 -2.85
CA ALA A 246 2.21 -8.94 -3.75
C ALA A 246 3.65 -9.43 -3.52
N VAL A 247 3.95 -10.08 -2.38
CA VAL A 247 5.25 -10.74 -2.14
C VAL A 247 5.52 -11.91 -3.09
N PHE A 248 4.51 -12.40 -3.81
CA PHE A 248 4.61 -13.50 -4.78
C PHE A 248 4.58 -13.04 -6.24
N GLU A 249 4.85 -11.76 -6.52
CA GLU A 249 4.86 -11.22 -7.90
C GLU A 249 6.11 -11.57 -8.72
N SER A 250 7.05 -12.32 -8.15
CA SER A 250 8.17 -12.85 -8.92
C SER A 250 7.66 -13.80 -10.00
N SER A 251 8.26 -13.71 -11.18
CA SER A 251 8.00 -14.62 -12.30
C SER A 251 8.21 -16.10 -11.96
N ALA A 252 8.99 -16.41 -10.92
CA ALA A 252 9.20 -17.76 -10.42
C ALA A 252 7.92 -18.44 -9.91
N TYR A 253 6.91 -17.66 -9.51
CA TYR A 253 5.63 -18.19 -9.03
C TYR A 253 4.53 -18.20 -10.11
N ALA A 254 4.82 -17.77 -11.33
CA ALA A 254 3.84 -17.76 -12.43
C ALA A 254 3.24 -19.16 -12.65
N GLY A 255 1.91 -19.27 -12.61
CA GLY A 255 1.17 -20.52 -12.78
C GLY A 255 1.33 -21.54 -11.64
N GLN A 256 2.09 -21.22 -10.58
CA GLN A 256 2.28 -22.10 -9.43
C GLN A 256 1.15 -21.93 -8.41
N LEU A 257 0.75 -23.02 -7.77
CA LEU A 257 -0.04 -22.95 -6.54
C LEU A 257 0.86 -22.49 -5.40
N VAL A 258 0.45 -21.43 -4.70
CA VAL A 258 1.17 -20.89 -3.54
C VAL A 258 0.28 -20.99 -2.31
N GLU A 259 0.70 -21.79 -1.34
CA GLU A 259 0.07 -21.95 -0.04
C GLU A 259 0.60 -20.95 0.99
N GLU A 260 -0.13 -20.77 2.08
CA GLU A 260 0.17 -19.72 3.06
C GLU A 260 1.54 -19.88 3.74
N GLN A 261 2.00 -21.12 3.92
CA GLN A 261 3.27 -21.42 4.60
C GLN A 261 4.45 -21.61 3.64
N ASP A 262 4.24 -21.46 2.32
CA ASP A 262 5.31 -21.61 1.35
C ASP A 262 6.39 -20.54 1.52
N SER A 263 7.62 -20.93 1.18
CA SER A 263 8.75 -20.02 1.06
C SER A 263 8.53 -19.04 -0.08
N PHE A 264 8.92 -17.78 0.13
CA PHE A 264 8.84 -16.73 -0.88
C PHE A 264 10.25 -16.19 -1.20
N ASP A 265 11.19 -17.07 -1.56
CA ASP A 265 12.62 -16.72 -1.68
C ASP A 265 13.00 -16.01 -2.97
N HIS A 266 12.22 -16.19 -4.04
CA HIS A 266 12.41 -15.49 -5.30
C HIS A 266 11.86 -14.07 -5.25
N TRP A 267 12.69 -13.12 -5.69
CA TRP A 267 12.35 -11.71 -5.84
C TRP A 267 12.58 -11.20 -7.28
N GLU A 268 13.23 -12.01 -8.09
CA GLU A 268 13.55 -11.71 -9.49
C GLU A 268 12.24 -11.51 -10.27
N GLY A 269 12.17 -10.41 -11.03
CA GLY A 269 10.96 -10.04 -11.78
C GLY A 269 9.89 -9.31 -10.97
N ILE A 270 10.11 -9.00 -9.68
CA ILE A 270 9.27 -8.04 -8.96
C ILE A 270 9.64 -6.63 -9.42
N HIS A 271 8.76 -6.01 -10.22
CA HIS A 271 9.02 -4.69 -10.82
C HIS A 271 8.36 -3.53 -10.07
N LEU A 272 7.23 -3.77 -9.39
CA LEU A 272 6.51 -2.72 -8.66
C LEU A 272 7.22 -2.37 -7.35
N GLY A 273 7.59 -1.09 -7.17
CA GLY A 273 8.31 -0.61 -5.98
C GLY A 273 7.61 -0.95 -4.66
N TYR A 274 6.28 -0.86 -4.62
CA TYR A 274 5.49 -1.28 -3.46
C TYR A 274 5.71 -2.77 -3.14
N SER A 275 5.56 -3.65 -4.12
CA SER A 275 5.75 -5.10 -3.97
C SER A 275 7.17 -5.44 -3.52
N GLN A 276 8.19 -4.76 -4.07
CA GLN A 276 9.57 -4.88 -3.63
C GLN A 276 9.71 -4.54 -2.14
N THR A 277 9.12 -3.43 -1.66
CA THR A 277 9.18 -3.09 -0.23
C THR A 277 8.44 -4.08 0.67
N LYS A 278 7.29 -4.62 0.23
CA LYS A 278 6.55 -5.64 0.98
C LYS A 278 7.33 -6.94 1.08
N TRP A 279 8.00 -7.35 0.00
CA TRP A 279 8.86 -8.53 0.00
C TRP A 279 9.99 -8.39 1.02
N VAL A 280 10.75 -7.27 0.97
CA VAL A 280 11.86 -7.02 1.90
C VAL A 280 11.36 -6.93 3.35
N ALA A 281 10.30 -6.16 3.59
CA ALA A 281 9.76 -5.98 4.95
C ALA A 281 9.24 -7.30 5.54
N GLU A 282 8.58 -8.15 4.76
CA GLU A 282 8.16 -9.47 5.23
C GLU A 282 9.35 -10.39 5.52
N LYS A 283 10.44 -10.32 4.73
CA LYS A 283 11.69 -11.04 5.05
C LYS A 283 12.29 -10.57 6.38
N LEU A 284 12.31 -9.26 6.66
CA LEU A 284 12.75 -8.74 7.96
C LEU A 284 11.89 -9.28 9.12
N VAL A 285 10.58 -9.34 8.92
CA VAL A 285 9.63 -9.89 9.89
C VAL A 285 9.87 -11.39 10.11
N LYS A 286 10.13 -12.18 9.05
CA LYS A 286 10.51 -13.60 9.15
C LYS A 286 11.87 -13.80 9.83
N LEU A 287 12.84 -12.92 9.59
CA LEU A 287 14.12 -12.93 10.31
C LEU A 287 13.93 -12.69 11.80
N ALA A 288 13.14 -11.68 12.19
CA ALA A 288 12.82 -11.46 13.61
C ALA A 288 12.08 -12.66 14.22
N ALA A 289 11.16 -13.28 13.49
CA ALA A 289 10.50 -14.51 13.92
C ALA A 289 11.48 -15.66 14.12
N SER A 290 12.48 -15.81 13.24
CA SER A 290 13.54 -16.82 13.38
C SER A 290 14.44 -16.59 14.60
N ARG A 291 14.54 -15.33 15.07
CA ARG A 291 15.22 -14.97 16.33
C ARG A 291 14.34 -15.23 17.57
N GLY A 292 13.07 -15.60 17.39
CA GLY A 292 12.14 -15.94 18.48
C GLY A 292 11.04 -14.91 18.74
N LEU A 293 10.90 -13.87 17.92
CA LEU A 293 9.81 -12.90 18.05
C LEU A 293 8.48 -13.55 17.65
N PRO A 294 7.41 -13.51 18.48
CA PRO A 294 6.12 -14.03 18.09
C PRO A 294 5.50 -13.15 17.01
N VAL A 295 5.27 -13.71 15.83
CA VAL A 295 4.75 -12.98 14.67
C VAL A 295 3.57 -13.73 14.06
N THR A 296 2.56 -13.00 13.61
CA THR A 296 1.57 -13.49 12.64
C THR A 296 1.57 -12.60 11.41
N ILE A 297 1.61 -13.19 10.22
CA ILE A 297 1.63 -12.44 8.95
C ILE A 297 0.25 -12.54 8.28
N HIS A 298 -0.30 -11.41 7.86
CA HIS A 298 -1.58 -11.33 7.17
C HIS A 298 -1.35 -10.75 5.78
N ARG A 299 -1.60 -11.51 4.71
CA ARG A 299 -1.40 -11.10 3.31
C ARG A 299 -2.76 -10.89 2.64
N PRO A 300 -3.34 -9.68 2.70
CA PRO A 300 -4.53 -9.34 1.93
C PRO A 300 -4.22 -9.22 0.42
N PRO A 301 -5.22 -9.46 -0.45
CA PRO A 301 -5.20 -9.07 -1.86
C PRO A 301 -5.54 -7.58 -1.98
N LEU A 302 -6.13 -7.17 -3.10
CA LEU A 302 -6.80 -5.88 -3.18
C LEU A 302 -7.93 -5.82 -2.13
N ILE A 303 -7.99 -4.73 -1.37
CA ILE A 303 -9.00 -4.57 -0.33
C ILE A 303 -10.14 -3.74 -0.92
N ALA A 304 -11.31 -4.36 -1.05
CA ALA A 304 -12.54 -3.72 -1.53
C ALA A 304 -13.29 -2.99 -0.41
N GLY A 305 -14.42 -2.36 -0.77
CA GLY A 305 -15.31 -1.68 0.18
C GLY A 305 -15.83 -2.57 1.31
N ASP A 306 -16.49 -1.96 2.28
CA ASP A 306 -17.26 -2.67 3.29
C ASP A 306 -18.47 -3.33 2.64
N SER A 307 -18.56 -4.65 2.74
CA SER A 307 -19.62 -5.43 2.08
C SER A 307 -21.04 -5.12 2.57
N GLN A 308 -21.18 -4.48 3.74
CA GLN A 308 -22.49 -4.11 4.29
C GLN A 308 -22.92 -2.70 3.89
N THR A 309 -22.01 -1.73 3.96
CA THR A 309 -22.33 -0.31 3.76
C THR A 309 -21.95 0.22 2.38
N GLY A 310 -21.13 -0.52 1.63
CA GLY A 310 -20.54 -0.09 0.37
C GLY A 310 -19.35 0.86 0.53
N VAL A 311 -19.09 1.36 1.74
CA VAL A 311 -18.05 2.36 2.02
C VAL A 311 -16.69 1.85 1.56
N SER A 312 -16.05 2.62 0.68
CA SER A 312 -14.77 2.28 0.07
C SER A 312 -13.84 3.48 -0.03
N ASN A 313 -12.57 3.21 -0.36
CA ASN A 313 -11.60 4.25 -0.60
C ASN A 313 -11.64 4.69 -2.07
N SER A 314 -12.24 5.84 -2.38
CA SER A 314 -12.31 6.34 -3.77
C SER A 314 -10.96 6.51 -4.49
N HIS A 315 -9.85 6.50 -3.75
CA HIS A 315 -8.50 6.59 -4.29
C HIS A 315 -7.80 5.23 -4.42
N ASP A 316 -8.50 4.11 -4.15
CA ASP A 316 -7.95 2.79 -4.40
C ASP A 316 -7.91 2.46 -5.90
N PHE A 317 -7.06 1.49 -6.25
CA PHE A 317 -6.80 1.12 -7.63
C PHE A 317 -8.04 0.62 -8.35
N ILE A 318 -8.90 -0.17 -7.71
CA ILE A 318 -10.11 -0.73 -8.35
C ILE A 318 -11.05 0.41 -8.70
N ASN A 319 -11.29 1.31 -7.75
CA ASN A 319 -12.17 2.46 -7.95
C ASN A 319 -11.66 3.42 -9.03
N ILE A 320 -10.36 3.73 -9.03
CA ILE A 320 -9.73 4.57 -10.06
C ILE A 320 -9.79 3.89 -11.44
N MET A 321 -9.51 2.58 -11.53
CA MET A 321 -9.57 1.82 -12.77
C MET A 321 -10.98 1.77 -13.35
N VAL A 322 -11.99 1.47 -12.53
CA VAL A 322 -13.39 1.45 -12.95
C VAL A 322 -13.82 2.82 -13.44
N LYS A 323 -13.56 3.89 -12.67
CA LYS A 323 -13.93 5.25 -13.07
C LYS A 323 -13.27 5.66 -14.39
N GLY A 324 -11.97 5.39 -14.54
CA GLY A 324 -11.24 5.69 -15.76
C GLY A 324 -11.78 4.96 -16.99
N CYS A 325 -12.11 3.67 -16.86
CA CYS A 325 -12.69 2.88 -17.95
C CYS A 325 -14.12 3.36 -18.29
N LEU A 326 -14.90 3.80 -17.31
CA LEU A 326 -16.21 4.42 -17.54
C LEU A 326 -16.09 5.75 -18.30
N GLU A 327 -15.13 6.61 -17.95
CA GLU A 327 -14.89 7.88 -18.65
C GLU A 327 -14.44 7.68 -20.11
N MET A 328 -13.59 6.68 -20.36
CA MET A 328 -13.19 6.26 -21.72
C MET A 328 -14.26 5.45 -22.46
N ARG A 329 -15.32 5.01 -21.76
CA ARG A 329 -16.37 4.10 -22.25
C ARG A 329 -15.83 2.77 -22.80
N CYS A 330 -14.71 2.30 -22.28
CA CYS A 330 -14.12 1.03 -22.68
C CYS A 330 -13.34 0.36 -21.55
N PHE A 331 -13.41 -0.97 -21.51
CA PHE A 331 -12.62 -1.83 -20.63
C PHE A 331 -11.72 -2.74 -21.47
N PRO A 332 -10.51 -3.08 -20.98
CA PRO A 332 -9.63 -4.00 -21.68
C PRO A 332 -10.16 -5.43 -21.53
N GLU A 333 -10.23 -6.15 -22.65
CA GLU A 333 -10.46 -7.59 -22.70
C GLU A 333 -9.15 -8.30 -22.37
N ILE A 334 -9.01 -8.74 -21.12
CA ILE A 334 -7.84 -9.43 -20.59
C ILE A 334 -8.26 -10.63 -19.73
N GLU A 335 -7.47 -11.69 -19.77
CA GLU A 335 -7.59 -12.85 -18.86
C GLU A 335 -7.05 -12.47 -17.47
N TYR A 336 -7.82 -11.65 -16.76
CA TYR A 336 -7.52 -11.19 -15.40
C TYR A 336 -8.63 -11.61 -14.45
N PHE A 337 -8.24 -12.20 -13.32
CA PHE A 337 -9.14 -12.48 -12.21
C PHE A 337 -9.07 -11.35 -11.19
N LEU A 338 -10.19 -10.64 -11.03
CA LEU A 338 -10.38 -9.65 -9.99
C LEU A 338 -10.49 -10.34 -8.64
N ASP A 339 -9.37 -10.26 -7.93
CA ASP A 339 -9.21 -10.81 -6.60
C ASP A 339 -9.22 -9.66 -5.59
N MET A 340 -10.39 -9.47 -4.96
CA MET A 340 -10.61 -8.41 -4.00
C MET A 340 -11.39 -8.93 -2.79
N SER A 341 -10.96 -8.55 -1.60
CA SER A 341 -11.60 -8.94 -0.35
C SER A 341 -12.20 -7.74 0.36
N PRO A 342 -13.46 -7.80 0.83
CA PRO A 342 -14.08 -6.70 1.56
C PRO A 342 -13.29 -6.33 2.81
N VAL A 343 -13.11 -5.04 3.07
CA VAL A 343 -12.30 -4.53 4.20
C VAL A 343 -12.79 -5.07 5.55
N ASN A 344 -14.10 -5.25 5.71
CA ASN A 344 -14.70 -5.76 6.93
C ASN A 344 -14.44 -7.27 7.14
N TYR A 345 -14.27 -8.06 6.07
CA TYR A 345 -13.79 -9.43 6.17
C TYR A 345 -12.31 -9.44 6.60
N VAL A 346 -11.48 -8.63 5.92
CA VAL A 346 -10.03 -8.55 6.18
C VAL A 346 -9.75 -8.11 7.63
N SER A 347 -10.40 -7.04 8.12
CA SER A 347 -10.18 -6.55 9.48
C SER A 347 -10.64 -7.55 10.54
N LYS A 348 -11.80 -8.18 10.37
CA LYS A 348 -12.31 -9.24 11.26
C LYS A 348 -11.37 -10.44 11.29
N ALA A 349 -10.90 -10.89 10.13
CA ALA A 349 -9.97 -12.01 10.05
C ALA A 349 -8.65 -11.70 10.77
N ILE A 350 -8.07 -10.51 10.57
CA ILE A 350 -6.84 -10.09 11.26
C ILE A 350 -7.02 -10.14 12.79
N VAL A 351 -8.06 -9.49 13.32
CA VAL A 351 -8.30 -9.39 14.76
C VAL A 351 -8.69 -10.74 15.39
N TYR A 352 -9.38 -11.60 14.64
CA TYR A 352 -9.71 -12.93 15.14
C TYR A 352 -8.50 -13.85 15.17
N LEU A 353 -7.71 -13.88 14.08
CA LEU A 353 -6.51 -14.72 13.98
C LEU A 353 -5.43 -14.27 14.97
N SER A 354 -5.33 -12.97 15.25
CA SER A 354 -4.36 -12.44 16.21
C SER A 354 -4.59 -12.88 17.65
N GLN A 355 -5.84 -13.22 17.99
CA GLN A 355 -6.22 -13.71 19.31
C GLN A 355 -5.94 -15.21 19.51
N GLN A 356 -5.50 -15.92 18.47
CA GLN A 356 -5.25 -17.35 18.55
C GLN A 356 -3.75 -17.64 18.75
N THR A 357 -3.42 -18.38 19.80
CA THR A 357 -2.04 -18.80 20.07
C THR A 357 -1.47 -19.69 18.97
N ASN A 358 -2.30 -20.48 18.30
CA ASN A 358 -1.92 -21.33 17.17
C ASN A 358 -1.66 -20.55 15.86
N SER A 359 -1.93 -19.24 15.80
CA SER A 359 -1.59 -18.37 14.67
C SER A 359 -0.13 -17.88 14.71
N LEU A 360 0.50 -17.91 15.88
CA LEU A 360 1.89 -17.48 16.05
C LEU A 360 2.82 -18.32 15.16
N GLY A 361 3.72 -17.65 14.46
CA GLY A 361 4.64 -18.22 13.49
C GLY A 361 4.05 -18.44 12.10
N LYS A 362 2.74 -18.25 11.90
CA LYS A 362 2.06 -18.53 10.63
C LYS A 362 1.84 -17.27 9.79
N ALA A 363 1.74 -17.49 8.49
CA ALA A 363 1.16 -16.53 7.56
C ALA A 363 -0.25 -16.95 7.13
N PHE A 364 -1.06 -15.99 6.71
CA PHE A 364 -2.43 -16.19 6.23
C PHE A 364 -2.68 -15.38 4.96
N HIS A 365 -3.21 -16.01 3.92
CA HIS A 365 -3.71 -15.32 2.73
C HIS A 365 -5.16 -14.93 2.98
N LEU A 366 -5.44 -13.63 3.04
CA LEU A 366 -6.79 -13.10 3.27
C LEU A 366 -7.50 -12.85 1.94
N GLN A 367 -7.28 -13.76 0.99
CA GLN A 367 -7.74 -13.67 -0.38
C GLN A 367 -9.23 -13.94 -0.52
N HIS A 368 -9.85 -13.47 -1.60
CA HIS A 368 -11.19 -13.92 -1.91
C HIS A 368 -11.14 -15.40 -2.31
N PRO A 369 -11.94 -16.30 -1.70
CA PRO A 369 -11.89 -17.73 -2.00
C PRO A 369 -12.29 -18.08 -3.44
N ASN A 370 -13.10 -17.22 -4.07
CA ASN A 370 -13.60 -17.38 -5.44
C ASN A 370 -13.43 -16.06 -6.21
N PRO A 371 -12.22 -15.69 -6.67
CA PRO A 371 -12.04 -14.51 -7.52
C PRO A 371 -12.86 -14.64 -8.81
N ILE A 372 -13.22 -13.52 -9.44
CA ILE A 372 -14.05 -13.49 -10.65
C ILE A 372 -13.27 -12.96 -11.85
N PRO A 373 -13.58 -13.38 -13.09
CA PRO A 373 -13.06 -12.74 -14.29
C PRO A 373 -13.42 -11.26 -14.36
N LEU A 374 -12.54 -10.44 -14.96
CA LEU A 374 -12.83 -9.03 -15.23
C LEU A 374 -14.08 -8.85 -16.12
N SER A 375 -14.35 -9.79 -17.03
CA SER A 375 -15.54 -9.77 -17.88
C SER A 375 -16.85 -9.72 -17.08
N ASP A 376 -16.90 -10.38 -15.92
CA ASP A 376 -18.09 -10.42 -15.07
C ASP A 376 -18.35 -9.05 -14.45
N LEU A 377 -17.28 -8.36 -14.01
CA LEU A 377 -17.36 -6.95 -13.59
C LEU A 377 -17.93 -6.07 -14.70
N VAL A 378 -17.47 -6.24 -15.93
CA VAL A 378 -17.93 -5.43 -17.07
C VAL A 378 -19.39 -5.72 -17.41
N GLY A 379 -19.82 -6.99 -17.34
CA GLY A 379 -21.23 -7.36 -17.50
C GLY A 379 -22.12 -6.65 -16.48
N TRP A 380 -21.71 -6.61 -15.21
CA TRP A 380 -22.47 -5.90 -14.18
C TRP A 380 -22.45 -4.38 -14.34
N VAL A 381 -21.33 -3.80 -14.81
CA VAL A 381 -21.28 -2.37 -15.17
C VAL A 381 -22.31 -2.05 -16.27
N GLN A 382 -22.46 -2.93 -17.26
CA GLN A 382 -23.48 -2.78 -18.31
C GLN A 382 -24.90 -2.94 -17.76
N GLU A 383 -25.14 -3.87 -16.82
CA GLU A 383 -26.43 -4.04 -16.13
C GLU A 383 -26.84 -2.80 -15.31
N LEU A 384 -25.86 -2.07 -14.77
CA LEU A 384 -26.07 -0.79 -14.09
C LEU A 384 -26.42 0.36 -15.05
N GLY A 385 -26.42 0.12 -16.36
CA GLY A 385 -26.84 1.06 -17.41
C GLY A 385 -25.71 1.77 -18.13
N TYR A 386 -24.44 1.57 -17.74
CA TYR A 386 -23.32 2.23 -18.38
C TYR A 386 -23.04 1.65 -19.78
N SER A 387 -22.95 2.52 -20.77
CA SER A 387 -22.59 2.14 -22.14
C SER A 387 -21.07 2.02 -22.27
N VAL A 388 -20.55 0.79 -22.12
CA VAL A 388 -19.12 0.46 -22.23
C VAL A 388 -18.85 -0.67 -23.21
N ARG A 389 -17.72 -0.59 -23.90
CA ARG A 389 -17.22 -1.62 -24.84
C ARG A 389 -16.09 -2.43 -24.20
N LEU A 390 -16.05 -3.74 -24.47
CA LEU A 390 -14.83 -4.53 -24.30
C LEU A 390 -13.98 -4.38 -25.57
N VAL A 391 -12.71 -4.06 -25.41
CA VAL A 391 -11.76 -3.87 -26.52
C VAL A 391 -10.45 -4.61 -26.22
N SER A 392 -9.69 -4.98 -27.25
CA SER A 392 -8.37 -5.60 -27.05
C SER A 392 -7.47 -4.74 -26.17
N TYR A 393 -6.57 -5.35 -25.40
CA TYR A 393 -5.67 -4.61 -24.50
C TYR A 393 -4.83 -3.55 -25.24
N SER A 394 -4.34 -3.86 -26.44
CA SER A 394 -3.60 -2.89 -27.28
C SER A 394 -4.46 -1.70 -27.69
N GLN A 395 -5.72 -1.94 -28.06
CA GLN A 395 -6.65 -0.86 -28.40
C GLN A 395 -6.99 -0.01 -27.17
N TRP A 396 -7.18 -0.65 -26.01
CA TRP A 396 -7.42 0.07 -24.75
C TRP A 396 -6.22 0.99 -24.40
N GLN A 397 -4.98 0.51 -24.56
CA GLN A 397 -3.78 1.33 -24.34
C GLN A 397 -3.68 2.49 -25.33
N GLU A 398 -4.11 2.33 -26.58
CA GLU A 398 -4.18 3.40 -27.56
C GLU A 398 -5.24 4.45 -27.18
N GLU A 399 -6.45 4.01 -26.83
CA GLU A 399 -7.53 4.90 -26.37
C GLU A 399 -7.10 5.64 -25.09
N LEU A 400 -6.41 4.97 -24.17
CA LEU A 400 -5.83 5.57 -22.98
C LEU A 400 -4.82 6.68 -23.36
N ASN A 401 -3.88 6.41 -24.26
CA ASN A 401 -2.92 7.44 -24.71
C ASN A 401 -3.59 8.66 -25.35
N GLN A 402 -4.69 8.46 -26.08
CA GLN A 402 -5.44 9.56 -26.70
C GLN A 402 -6.18 10.42 -25.65
N HIS A 403 -6.84 9.77 -24.68
CA HIS A 403 -7.65 10.45 -23.65
C HIS A 403 -6.83 11.05 -22.50
N LEU A 404 -5.64 10.52 -22.20
CA LEU A 404 -4.75 11.00 -21.15
C LEU A 404 -4.03 12.32 -21.46
N SER A 405 -4.50 13.09 -22.45
CA SER A 405 -4.03 14.46 -22.69
C SER A 405 -4.45 15.42 -21.56
N SER A 406 -5.44 15.05 -20.74
CA SER A 406 -5.92 15.84 -19.59
C SER A 406 -5.41 15.30 -18.25
N PRO A 407 -4.74 16.13 -17.42
CA PRO A 407 -4.36 15.79 -16.04
C PRO A 407 -5.54 15.43 -15.12
N ASP A 408 -6.77 15.79 -15.50
CA ASP A 408 -7.98 15.55 -14.70
C ASP A 408 -8.49 14.11 -14.81
N HIS A 409 -8.07 13.35 -15.82
CA HIS A 409 -8.54 11.98 -16.02
C HIS A 409 -8.03 11.05 -14.90
N PRO A 410 -8.86 10.18 -14.30
CA PRO A 410 -8.48 9.33 -13.16
C PRO A 410 -7.24 8.47 -13.41
N LEU A 411 -7.07 7.97 -14.64
CA LEU A 411 -5.94 7.10 -15.01
C LEU A 411 -4.65 7.87 -15.34
N TYR A 412 -4.67 9.21 -15.42
CA TYR A 412 -3.50 10.01 -15.78
C TYR A 412 -2.32 9.72 -14.85
N ARG A 413 -2.60 9.66 -13.54
CA ARG A 413 -1.59 9.39 -12.51
C ARG A 413 -1.09 7.95 -12.52
N LEU A 414 -1.83 7.01 -13.11
CA LEU A 414 -1.45 5.61 -13.27
C LEU A 414 -0.75 5.33 -14.59
N ARG A 415 -0.51 6.34 -15.44
CA ARG A 415 0.17 6.15 -16.74
C ARG A 415 1.49 5.37 -16.63
N PRO A 416 2.38 5.63 -15.66
CA PRO A 416 3.62 4.86 -15.53
C PRO A 416 3.33 3.39 -15.22
N PHE A 417 2.39 3.14 -14.32
CA PHE A 417 1.96 1.77 -14.02
C PHE A 417 1.37 1.06 -15.25
N LEU A 418 0.50 1.74 -16.00
CA LEU A 418 -0.28 1.14 -17.10
C LEU A 418 0.48 1.00 -18.42
N LEU A 419 1.43 1.89 -18.69
CA LEU A 419 2.06 2.01 -20.02
C LEU A 419 3.58 1.84 -20.00
N GLN A 420 4.25 2.01 -18.86
CA GLN A 420 5.70 1.84 -18.81
C GLN A 420 6.05 0.37 -19.02
N ARG A 421 6.96 0.13 -19.96
CA ARG A 421 7.49 -1.19 -20.27
C ARG A 421 8.78 -1.42 -19.51
N TRP A 422 8.91 -2.62 -18.96
CA TRP A 422 10.00 -3.09 -18.11
C TRP A 422 10.62 -4.34 -18.71
N SER A 423 11.86 -4.64 -18.31
CA SER A 423 12.67 -5.79 -18.75
C SER A 423 13.00 -5.82 -20.26
N GLU A 424 13.80 -6.80 -20.67
CA GLU A 424 14.09 -7.08 -22.09
C GLU A 424 12.84 -7.51 -22.86
N GLU A 425 11.85 -8.12 -22.20
CA GLU A 425 10.57 -8.53 -22.80
C GLU A 425 9.61 -7.36 -23.06
N GLN A 426 9.93 -6.14 -22.59
CA GLN A 426 9.14 -4.93 -22.80
C GLN A 426 7.68 -5.06 -22.32
N VAL A 427 7.49 -5.66 -21.14
CA VAL A 427 6.18 -5.90 -20.51
C VAL A 427 5.77 -4.75 -19.60
N THR A 428 4.49 -4.43 -19.55
CA THR A 428 3.93 -3.48 -18.57
C THR A 428 3.68 -4.15 -17.22
N ILE A 429 3.45 -3.37 -16.17
CA ILE A 429 3.07 -3.94 -14.87
C ILE A 429 1.76 -4.74 -14.96
N PRO A 430 0.67 -4.24 -15.61
CA PRO A 430 -0.53 -5.03 -15.85
C PRO A 430 -0.29 -6.36 -16.57
N ASP A 431 0.66 -6.42 -17.50
CA ASP A 431 0.98 -7.67 -18.22
C ASP A 431 1.44 -8.77 -17.24
N LEU A 432 2.12 -8.40 -16.14
CA LEU A 432 2.56 -9.34 -15.10
C LEU A 432 1.39 -9.94 -14.31
N TYR A 433 0.24 -9.26 -14.29
CA TYR A 433 -0.94 -9.71 -13.58
C TYR A 433 -1.90 -10.53 -14.45
N LEU A 434 -1.62 -10.69 -15.75
CA LEU A 434 -2.35 -11.61 -16.61
C LEU A 434 -2.27 -13.03 -16.04
N GLN A 435 -3.34 -13.82 -16.19
CA GLN A 435 -3.46 -15.14 -15.57
C GLN A 435 -2.28 -16.06 -15.91
N SER A 436 -1.74 -15.99 -17.13
CA SER A 436 -0.57 -16.76 -17.56
C SER A 436 0.73 -16.45 -16.79
N ARG A 437 0.79 -15.30 -16.10
CA ARG A 437 1.98 -14.80 -15.41
C ARG A 437 1.77 -14.66 -13.89
N ARG A 438 0.58 -14.94 -13.36
CA ARG A 438 0.26 -14.82 -11.93
C ARG A 438 0.35 -16.17 -11.20
N PRO A 439 0.75 -16.22 -9.93
CA PRO A 439 0.53 -17.39 -9.08
C PRO A 439 -0.97 -17.64 -8.80
N ILE A 440 -1.29 -18.90 -8.55
CA ILE A 440 -2.57 -19.33 -7.98
C ILE A 440 -2.40 -19.31 -6.47
N ILE A 441 -2.85 -18.25 -5.82
CA ILE A 441 -2.73 -18.11 -4.36
C ILE A 441 -3.87 -18.85 -3.66
N SER A 442 -3.53 -19.80 -2.79
CA SER A 442 -4.49 -20.53 -1.94
C SER A 442 -4.76 -19.77 -0.64
N CYS A 443 -6.00 -19.81 -0.16
CA CYS A 443 -6.40 -19.30 1.16
C CYS A 443 -7.00 -20.40 2.07
N GLN A 444 -6.72 -21.67 1.78
CA GLN A 444 -7.35 -22.79 2.48
C GLN A 444 -7.02 -22.85 3.98
N GLN A 445 -5.79 -22.52 4.37
CA GLN A 445 -5.39 -22.52 5.78
C GLN A 445 -6.03 -21.36 6.53
N THR A 446 -6.19 -20.21 5.87
CA THR A 446 -7.01 -19.10 6.40
C THR A 446 -8.45 -19.55 6.64
N LEU A 447 -9.09 -20.19 5.65
CA LEU A 447 -10.47 -20.66 5.80
C LEU A 447 -10.62 -21.68 6.94
N LYS A 448 -9.68 -22.61 7.08
CA LYS A 448 -9.66 -23.56 8.22
C LYS A 448 -9.49 -22.85 9.56
N ALA A 449 -8.62 -21.84 9.64
CA ALA A 449 -8.39 -21.09 10.87
C ALA A 449 -9.58 -20.19 11.27
N LEU A 450 -10.41 -19.78 10.30
CA LEU A 450 -11.64 -19.03 10.51
C LEU A 450 -12.88 -19.90 10.74
N ALA A 451 -12.81 -21.23 10.55
CA ALA A 451 -13.96 -22.13 10.54
C ALA A 451 -14.80 -22.12 11.84
N ASN A 452 -14.18 -21.81 12.98
CA ASN A 452 -14.85 -21.72 14.29
C ASN A 452 -15.36 -20.29 14.61
N SER A 453 -15.47 -19.44 13.59
CA SER A 453 -15.97 -18.07 13.71
C SER A 453 -17.17 -17.86 12.78
N SER A 454 -17.87 -16.75 12.96
CA SER A 454 -18.88 -16.28 12.00
C SER A 454 -18.28 -15.46 10.85
N ILE A 455 -16.96 -15.50 10.65
CA ILE A 455 -16.26 -14.67 9.67
C ILE A 455 -16.16 -15.44 8.37
N SER A 456 -16.90 -14.98 7.36
CA SER A 456 -16.86 -15.49 6.00
C SER A 456 -16.64 -14.34 5.01
N CYS A 457 -15.89 -14.59 3.95
CA CYS A 457 -15.77 -13.64 2.85
C CYS A 457 -17.05 -13.73 2.00
N PRO A 458 -17.82 -12.65 1.85
CA PRO A 458 -19.04 -12.68 1.03
C PRO A 458 -18.68 -12.80 -0.44
N SER A 459 -19.54 -13.47 -1.23
CA SER A 459 -19.34 -13.66 -2.66
C SER A 459 -19.18 -12.34 -3.41
N LEU A 460 -18.29 -12.32 -4.41
CA LEU A 460 -18.26 -11.28 -5.42
C LEU A 460 -19.42 -11.53 -6.39
N ASP A 461 -20.53 -10.81 -6.20
CA ASP A 461 -21.72 -10.89 -7.03
C ASP A 461 -22.29 -9.49 -7.35
N ALA A 462 -23.32 -9.46 -8.20
CA ALA A 462 -24.01 -8.23 -8.59
C ALA A 462 -24.55 -7.44 -7.39
N THR A 463 -24.92 -8.11 -6.29
CA THR A 463 -25.48 -7.43 -5.10
C THR A 463 -24.37 -6.68 -4.36
N LEU A 464 -23.24 -7.34 -4.12
CA LEU A 464 -22.09 -6.71 -3.47
C LEU A 464 -21.58 -5.52 -4.27
N LEU A 465 -21.47 -5.64 -5.58
CA LEU A 465 -21.02 -4.54 -6.42
C LEU A 465 -22.03 -3.42 -6.55
N SER A 466 -23.33 -3.72 -6.58
CA SER A 466 -24.37 -2.69 -6.52
C SER A 466 -24.28 -1.87 -5.23
N ASN A 467 -23.93 -2.50 -4.10
CA ASN A 467 -23.67 -1.79 -2.85
C ASN A 467 -22.46 -0.84 -2.97
N TYR A 468 -21.35 -1.30 -3.57
CA TYR A 468 -20.19 -0.42 -3.83
C TYR A 468 -20.54 0.72 -4.78
N ALA A 469 -21.22 0.44 -5.89
CA ALA A 469 -21.63 1.44 -6.86
C ALA A 469 -22.57 2.49 -6.23
N SER A 470 -23.53 2.05 -5.42
CA SER A 470 -24.45 2.94 -4.70
C SER A 470 -23.71 3.92 -3.78
N TYR A 471 -22.71 3.43 -3.03
CA TYR A 471 -21.87 4.29 -2.22
C TYR A 471 -21.09 5.29 -3.09
N LEU A 472 -20.40 4.82 -4.14
CA LEU A 472 -19.61 5.70 -5.00
C LEU A 472 -20.46 6.76 -5.71
N LEU A 473 -21.67 6.43 -6.16
CA LEU A 473 -22.65 7.37 -6.70
C LEU A 473 -23.07 8.40 -5.64
N SER A 474 -23.35 7.97 -4.41
CA SER A 474 -23.75 8.87 -3.31
C SER A 474 -22.65 9.88 -2.94
N THR A 475 -21.38 9.53 -3.14
CA THR A 475 -20.24 10.44 -2.91
C THR A 475 -19.98 11.39 -4.08
N GLY A 476 -20.67 11.21 -5.22
CA GLY A 476 -20.39 11.92 -6.46
C GLY A 476 -19.09 11.46 -7.16
N PHE A 477 -18.48 10.37 -6.72
CA PHE A 477 -17.26 9.83 -7.35
C PHE A 477 -17.56 9.25 -8.74
N LEU A 478 -18.65 8.48 -8.85
CA LEU A 478 -19.23 8.03 -10.11
C LEU A 478 -20.41 8.92 -10.48
N THR A 479 -20.64 9.12 -11.78
CA THR A 479 -21.84 9.77 -12.32
C THR A 479 -22.87 8.72 -12.69
N PRO A 480 -24.18 8.93 -12.46
CA PRO A 480 -25.21 8.05 -12.99
C PRO A 480 -25.07 7.84 -14.50
N ALA A 481 -25.48 6.65 -14.98
CA ALA A 481 -25.38 6.24 -16.37
C ALA A 481 -26.15 7.14 -17.35
#